data_AF-R6CP10-F1
#
_entry.id   AF-R6CP10-F1
#
_cell.length_a   1.000
_cell.length_b   1.000
_cell.length_c   1.000
_cell.angle_alpha   90.00
_cell.angle_beta   90.00
_cell.angle_gamma   90.00
#
_symmetry.space_group_name_H-M   'P 1'
#
loop_
_entity.id
_entity.type
_entity.pdbx_description
1 polymer ?
#
loop_
_entity_poly.entity_id
_entity_poly.type
_entity_poly.pdbx_seq_one_letter_code
_entity_poly.pdbx_strand_id
1 'polypeptide(L)'
;MQPEKTRIRQKRLQIQQGVISIACLALIVFVFSWLINTAVTGRKHGLLPASAGKSSSSQAEVTMKKKNTSSAASSSAAESKADTSSQDNSSADDSAAVYDGAAMKDDFSDACFIGDSRTLGLGLNCDKAKADFYASQGLNISSALTDQVIELQNGNMGTVLEAAAQKEYKRIFVMFGINELGWPYPENFVEKYEELIEGIKAAQPNASIYVQSILPVAASAVNNDAVFTNENINAFNAYVEQAANETGVNYLDINGYFKDDSGMLPEDAAADGIHFVRAYCLKWIDLLAYLVPQPANG
;
A
#
# COMPACT_ATOMS: atom_id res chain seq x y z
N MET A 1 -27.29 -26.81 -43.23
CA MET A 1 -27.43 -26.64 -41.76
C MET A 1 -26.43 -25.63 -41.18
N GLN A 2 -26.17 -24.50 -41.87
CA GLN A 2 -25.29 -23.41 -41.40
C GLN A 2 -25.87 -21.96 -41.35
N PRO A 3 -27.07 -21.61 -41.87
CA PRO A 3 -27.50 -20.21 -41.87
C PRO A 3 -27.98 -19.69 -40.50
N GLU A 4 -28.38 -20.59 -39.60
CA GLU A 4 -29.00 -20.22 -38.32
C GLU A 4 -27.99 -19.72 -37.27
N LYS A 5 -26.79 -20.34 -37.19
CA LYS A 5 -25.73 -19.93 -36.26
C LYS A 5 -25.18 -18.53 -36.59
N THR A 6 -25.07 -18.20 -37.87
CA THR A 6 -24.60 -16.88 -38.32
C THR A 6 -25.61 -15.78 -37.98
N ARG A 7 -26.91 -16.06 -38.11
CA ARG A 7 -28.00 -15.13 -37.76
C ARG A 7 -28.06 -14.84 -36.26
N ILE A 8 -27.83 -15.85 -35.42
CA ILE A 8 -27.78 -15.69 -33.95
C ILE A 8 -26.58 -14.83 -33.53
N ARG A 9 -25.40 -15.06 -34.13
CA ARG A 9 -24.19 -14.26 -33.85
C ARG A 9 -24.36 -12.79 -34.22
N GLN A 10 -24.97 -12.50 -35.38
CA GLN A 10 -25.25 -11.12 -35.80
C GLN A 10 -26.24 -10.40 -34.88
N LYS A 11 -27.30 -11.09 -34.42
CA LYS A 11 -28.24 -10.51 -33.44
C LYS A 11 -27.56 -10.19 -32.11
N ARG A 12 -26.66 -11.05 -31.62
CA ARG A 12 -25.90 -10.80 -30.37
C ARG A 12 -24.99 -9.59 -30.51
N LEU A 13 -24.31 -9.42 -31.64
CA LEU A 13 -23.45 -8.27 -31.90
C LEU A 13 -24.25 -6.95 -31.98
N GLN A 14 -25.42 -6.96 -32.60
CA GLN A 14 -26.30 -5.77 -32.66
C GLN A 14 -26.83 -5.38 -31.28
N ILE A 15 -27.21 -6.35 -30.45
CA ILE A 15 -27.64 -6.09 -29.07
C ILE A 15 -26.47 -5.55 -28.23
N GLN A 16 -25.30 -6.16 -28.34
CA GLN A 16 -24.10 -5.72 -27.61
C GLN A 16 -23.66 -4.31 -28.02
N GLN A 17 -23.68 -3.99 -29.32
CA GLN A 17 -23.43 -2.63 -29.80
C GLN A 17 -24.48 -1.63 -29.29
N GLY A 18 -25.76 -2.00 -29.27
CA GLY A 18 -26.82 -1.15 -28.72
C GLY A 18 -26.64 -0.86 -27.23
N VAL A 19 -26.27 -1.87 -26.43
CA VAL A 19 -25.99 -1.70 -24.99
C VAL A 19 -24.77 -0.80 -24.76
N ILE A 20 -23.70 -0.99 -25.53
CA ILE A 20 -22.50 -0.14 -25.44
C ILE A 20 -22.84 1.31 -25.81
N SER A 21 -23.60 1.55 -26.89
CA SER A 21 -23.99 2.90 -27.28
C SER A 21 -24.87 3.60 -26.23
N ILE A 22 -25.79 2.88 -25.60
CA ILE A 22 -26.63 3.41 -24.51
C ILE A 22 -25.78 3.73 -23.28
N ALA A 23 -24.84 2.85 -22.90
CA ALA A 23 -23.93 3.08 -21.78
C ALA A 23 -23.02 4.31 -22.02
N CYS A 24 -22.49 4.47 -23.23
CA CYS A 24 -21.70 5.65 -23.60
C CYS A 24 -22.53 6.94 -23.53
N LEU A 25 -23.77 6.92 -24.03
CA LEU A 25 -24.67 8.07 -23.93
C LEU A 25 -25.00 8.44 -22.48
N ALA A 26 -25.26 7.45 -21.61
CA ALA A 26 -25.50 7.68 -20.19
C ALA A 26 -24.27 8.28 -19.48
N LEU A 27 -23.06 7.80 -19.79
CA LEU A 27 -21.80 8.34 -19.29
C LEU A 27 -21.59 9.79 -19.73
N ILE A 28 -21.83 10.11 -21.01
CA ILE A 28 -21.72 11.48 -21.51
C ILE A 28 -22.69 12.41 -20.76
N VAL A 29 -23.96 12.00 -20.59
CA VAL A 29 -24.94 12.79 -19.84
C VAL A 29 -24.54 12.97 -18.38
N PHE A 30 -23.96 11.94 -17.75
CA PHE A 30 -23.47 12.02 -16.38
C PHE A 30 -22.29 13.00 -16.26
N VAL A 31 -21.30 12.91 -17.14
CA VAL A 31 -20.14 13.84 -17.16
C VAL A 31 -20.58 15.27 -17.42
N PHE A 32 -21.49 15.50 -18.37
CA PHE A 32 -22.04 16.83 -18.62
C PHE A 32 -22.85 17.36 -17.42
N SER A 33 -23.64 16.51 -16.76
CA SER A 33 -24.37 16.89 -15.55
C SER A 33 -23.43 17.23 -14.39
N TRP A 34 -22.35 16.46 -14.24
CA TRP A 34 -21.29 16.72 -13.25
C TRP A 34 -20.57 18.05 -13.55
N LEU A 35 -20.19 18.31 -14.81
CA LEU A 35 -19.56 19.56 -15.24
C LEU A 35 -20.47 20.80 -15.04
N ILE A 36 -21.77 20.66 -15.29
CA ILE A 36 -22.73 21.74 -15.02
C ILE A 36 -22.85 21.96 -13.51
N ASN A 37 -22.93 20.89 -12.73
CA ASN A 37 -23.04 21.00 -11.27
C ASN A 37 -21.78 21.61 -10.65
N THR A 38 -20.58 21.26 -11.11
CA THR A 38 -19.32 21.88 -10.66
C THR A 38 -19.22 23.34 -11.09
N ALA A 39 -19.66 23.70 -12.30
CA ALA A 39 -19.68 25.10 -12.74
C ALA A 39 -20.70 25.97 -11.99
N VAL A 40 -21.83 25.40 -11.56
CA VAL A 40 -22.87 26.09 -10.79
C VAL A 40 -22.50 26.20 -9.30
N THR A 41 -21.89 25.17 -8.72
CA THR A 41 -21.44 25.16 -7.31
C THR A 41 -20.11 25.89 -7.11
N GLY A 42 -19.22 25.87 -8.10
CA GLY A 42 -17.96 26.63 -8.13
C GLY A 42 -18.14 28.15 -8.22
N ARG A 43 -19.35 28.66 -8.48
CA ARG A 43 -19.68 30.09 -8.40
C ARG A 43 -20.00 30.58 -6.98
N LYS A 44 -20.08 29.71 -5.96
CA LYS A 44 -20.41 30.11 -4.59
C LYS A 44 -19.22 30.39 -3.67
N HIS A 45 -17.98 30.17 -4.09
CA HIS A 45 -16.80 30.57 -3.32
C HIS A 45 -15.75 31.24 -4.22
N GLY A 46 -15.84 32.57 -4.30
CA GLY A 46 -14.81 33.37 -4.96
C GLY A 46 -15.23 34.83 -5.04
N LEU A 47 -15.01 35.60 -3.97
CA LEU A 47 -14.84 37.06 -4.04
C LEU A 47 -14.00 37.52 -2.83
N LEU A 48 -12.73 37.88 -3.08
CA LEU A 48 -12.02 38.89 -2.30
C LEU A 48 -11.76 40.08 -3.23
N PRO A 49 -11.92 41.33 -2.76
CA PRO A 49 -11.21 42.46 -3.32
C PRO A 49 -10.08 42.93 -2.38
N ALA A 50 -9.14 43.63 -2.99
CA ALA A 50 -7.89 44.12 -2.41
C ALA A 50 -8.01 45.45 -1.65
N SER A 51 -6.96 45.71 -0.84
CA SER A 51 -6.36 47.01 -0.47
C SER A 51 -6.97 47.87 0.65
N ALA A 52 -6.22 48.08 1.74
CA ALA A 52 -5.54 49.37 2.10
C ALA A 52 -5.24 49.46 3.62
N GLY A 53 -4.01 49.82 3.99
CA GLY A 53 -3.66 50.24 5.36
C GLY A 53 -2.16 50.28 5.66
N LYS A 54 -1.58 51.49 5.67
CA LYS A 54 -0.15 51.80 5.86
C LYS A 54 0.29 51.88 7.35
N SER A 55 1.55 51.50 7.58
CA SER A 55 2.62 52.16 8.36
C SER A 55 2.49 52.34 9.89
N SER A 56 3.46 51.81 10.65
CA SER A 56 4.44 52.61 11.40
C SER A 56 5.56 51.75 12.01
N SER A 57 6.79 52.29 11.93
CA SER A 57 8.06 51.81 12.48
C SER A 57 8.19 51.96 14.01
N SER A 58 9.04 51.13 14.64
CA SER A 58 10.19 51.61 15.44
C SER A 58 11.13 50.47 15.86
N GLN A 59 12.42 50.79 15.85
CA GLN A 59 13.59 50.01 16.29
C GLN A 59 13.81 50.08 17.81
N ALA A 60 14.60 49.13 18.33
CA ALA A 60 15.69 49.24 19.35
C ALA A 60 15.69 47.99 20.25
N GLU A 61 16.64 47.06 20.12
CA GLU A 61 18.02 47.07 20.65
C GLU A 61 18.15 46.52 22.09
N VAL A 62 18.71 45.31 22.15
CA VAL A 62 19.70 44.71 23.08
C VAL A 62 20.01 45.46 24.40
N THR A 63 19.96 44.76 25.54
CA THR A 63 21.15 44.39 26.35
C THR A 63 20.78 43.68 27.67
N MET A 64 21.54 42.63 27.95
CA MET A 64 21.54 41.75 29.13
C MET A 64 21.77 42.43 30.48
N LYS A 65 21.33 41.78 31.58
CA LYS A 65 22.28 41.46 32.65
C LYS A 65 21.91 40.24 33.50
N LYS A 66 22.97 39.44 33.65
CA LYS A 66 23.23 38.19 34.36
C LYS A 66 23.41 38.39 35.89
N LYS A 67 23.13 37.34 36.67
CA LYS A 67 23.94 36.88 37.83
C LYS A 67 23.48 35.46 38.20
N ASN A 68 24.33 34.44 38.02
CA ASN A 68 25.36 33.89 38.93
C ASN A 68 24.71 33.05 40.06
N THR A 69 25.17 31.85 40.43
CA THR A 69 26.52 31.29 40.75
C THR A 69 26.36 29.75 40.79
N SER A 70 27.15 28.88 40.14
CA SER A 70 28.54 28.43 40.37
C SER A 70 28.86 27.77 41.72
N SER A 71 29.23 26.48 41.69
CA SER A 71 30.28 25.80 42.48
C SER A 71 30.01 24.27 42.44
N ALA A 72 30.92 23.29 42.43
CA ALA A 72 32.31 23.06 42.03
C ALA A 72 32.74 21.75 42.73
N ALA A 73 33.73 21.03 42.15
CA ALA A 73 34.60 20.02 42.78
C ALA A 73 33.99 18.65 43.15
N SER A 74 34.69 17.52 43.18
CA SER A 74 35.96 17.03 42.59
C SER A 74 36.11 15.55 42.99
N SER A 75 36.63 14.72 42.06
CA SER A 75 37.49 13.51 42.18
C SER A 75 37.64 12.71 43.50
N SER A 76 37.60 11.36 43.39
CA SER A 76 38.57 10.35 43.93
C SER A 76 38.03 8.91 43.69
N ALA A 77 38.67 8.07 42.85
CA ALA A 77 39.59 6.93 43.19
C ALA A 77 38.94 5.78 44.03
N ALA A 78 39.15 4.47 43.85
CA ALA A 78 39.91 3.60 42.94
C ALA A 78 39.46 2.12 43.16
N GLU A 79 39.68 1.26 42.16
CA GLU A 79 39.98 -0.20 42.19
C GLU A 79 39.03 -1.23 42.87
N SER A 80 38.56 -2.24 42.10
CA SER A 80 39.18 -3.60 42.06
C SER A 80 38.39 -4.58 41.16
N LYS A 81 39.07 -5.67 40.80
CA LYS A 81 38.95 -6.59 39.65
C LYS A 81 37.86 -7.67 39.70
N ALA A 82 37.52 -8.12 38.48
CA ALA A 82 37.22 -9.48 37.98
C ALA A 82 35.93 -10.20 38.49
N ASP A 83 35.06 -10.62 37.57
CA ASP A 83 35.19 -11.90 36.87
C ASP A 83 34.26 -11.99 35.65
N THR A 84 34.55 -12.98 34.81
CA THR A 84 34.20 -13.18 33.40
C THR A 84 32.88 -13.94 33.21
N SER A 85 32.05 -13.50 32.28
CA SER A 85 31.16 -14.39 31.50
C SER A 85 30.69 -13.66 30.24
N SER A 86 31.37 -13.97 29.15
CA SER A 86 31.08 -13.60 27.78
C SER A 86 29.93 -14.41 27.16
N GLN A 87 29.42 -13.87 26.05
CA GLN A 87 28.56 -14.45 25.00
C GLN A 87 27.04 -14.29 25.19
N ASP A 88 26.27 -13.86 24.20
CA ASP A 88 26.60 -13.41 22.85
C ASP A 88 25.45 -12.51 22.37
N ASN A 89 25.78 -11.29 21.96
CA ASN A 89 24.88 -10.39 21.26
C ASN A 89 25.24 -10.54 19.78
N SER A 90 24.60 -11.48 19.09
CA SER A 90 24.65 -11.53 17.63
C SER A 90 23.46 -10.76 17.08
N SER A 91 23.74 -9.50 16.79
CA SER A 91 23.06 -8.76 15.74
C SER A 91 23.28 -9.54 14.45
N ALA A 92 22.22 -10.19 13.97
CA ALA A 92 22.22 -10.76 12.64
C ALA A 92 22.15 -9.59 11.64
N ASP A 93 23.33 -9.35 11.07
CA ASP A 93 23.59 -8.68 9.81
C ASP A 93 22.54 -9.06 8.75
N ASP A 94 21.55 -8.19 8.53
CA ASP A 94 20.60 -8.31 7.43
C ASP A 94 21.28 -7.78 6.16
N SER A 95 22.25 -8.55 5.68
CA SER A 95 22.71 -8.40 4.31
C SER A 95 21.59 -8.97 3.43
N ALA A 96 20.78 -8.09 2.85
CA ALA A 96 19.79 -8.41 1.83
C ALA A 96 20.41 -9.41 0.84
N ALA A 97 20.04 -10.68 0.99
CA ALA A 97 20.52 -11.72 0.10
C ALA A 97 19.99 -11.37 -1.30
N VAL A 98 20.91 -11.12 -2.22
CA VAL A 98 20.59 -10.71 -3.59
C VAL A 98 19.71 -11.81 -4.20
N TYR A 99 18.43 -11.51 -4.36
CA TYR A 99 17.50 -12.40 -5.06
C TYR A 99 17.91 -12.45 -6.54
N ASP A 100 18.38 -13.61 -7.00
CA ASP A 100 18.94 -13.82 -8.34
C ASP A 100 17.89 -14.16 -9.42
N GLY A 101 16.60 -14.16 -9.06
CA GLY A 101 15.52 -14.53 -9.96
C GLY A 101 15.26 -16.03 -10.06
N ALA A 102 15.86 -16.87 -9.21
CA ALA A 102 15.60 -18.30 -9.22
C ALA A 102 14.14 -18.63 -8.85
N ALA A 103 13.51 -19.51 -9.63
CA ALA A 103 12.15 -19.96 -9.40
C ALA A 103 12.09 -20.91 -8.20
N MET A 104 11.58 -20.43 -7.06
CA MET A 104 11.31 -21.25 -5.88
C MET A 104 10.03 -22.07 -6.03
N LYS A 105 9.99 -23.25 -5.38
CA LYS A 105 8.83 -24.14 -5.31
C LYS A 105 7.92 -23.73 -4.14
N ASP A 106 7.18 -22.65 -4.34
CA ASP A 106 6.04 -22.27 -3.51
C ASP A 106 4.88 -21.96 -4.44
N ASP A 107 3.73 -22.61 -4.22
CA ASP A 107 2.51 -22.36 -5.00
C ASP A 107 1.46 -21.55 -4.25
N PHE A 108 1.75 -21.11 -3.02
CA PHE A 108 0.89 -20.27 -2.18
C PHE A 108 -0.53 -20.82 -1.94
N SER A 109 -0.75 -22.11 -2.09
CA SER A 109 -2.07 -22.75 -1.88
C SER A 109 -2.59 -22.65 -0.44
N ASP A 110 -1.68 -22.40 0.51
CA ASP A 110 -1.93 -22.19 1.94
C ASP A 110 -2.07 -20.70 2.32
N ALA A 111 -2.01 -19.79 1.35
CA ALA A 111 -1.94 -18.35 1.59
C ALA A 111 -3.12 -17.58 0.99
N CYS A 112 -3.38 -16.39 1.54
CA CYS A 112 -4.18 -15.37 0.88
C CYS A 112 -3.46 -14.02 0.85
N PHE A 113 -3.89 -13.19 -0.10
CA PHE A 113 -3.41 -11.83 -0.31
C PHE A 113 -4.56 -10.86 -0.08
N ILE A 114 -4.32 -9.82 0.72
CA ILE A 114 -5.29 -8.76 1.03
C ILE A 114 -4.69 -7.43 0.59
N GLY A 115 -5.44 -6.64 -0.18
CA GLY A 115 -4.93 -5.35 -0.64
C GLY A 115 -5.82 -4.55 -1.58
N ASP A 116 -5.21 -3.62 -2.27
CA ASP A 116 -5.83 -2.68 -3.19
C ASP A 116 -5.75 -3.12 -4.67
N SER A 117 -5.78 -2.16 -5.60
CA SER A 117 -5.68 -2.41 -7.04
C SER A 117 -4.37 -3.10 -7.46
N ARG A 118 -3.27 -2.94 -6.72
CA ARG A 118 -1.99 -3.59 -7.04
C ARG A 118 -2.01 -5.06 -6.67
N THR A 119 -2.62 -5.40 -5.54
CA THR A 119 -2.84 -6.80 -5.12
C THR A 119 -3.87 -7.48 -6.02
N LEU A 120 -4.92 -6.77 -6.44
CA LEU A 120 -5.85 -7.26 -7.46
C LEU A 120 -5.11 -7.52 -8.79
N GLY A 121 -4.26 -6.58 -9.22
CA GLY A 121 -3.44 -6.72 -10.41
C GLY A 121 -2.48 -7.92 -10.34
N LEU A 122 -1.91 -8.21 -9.15
CA LEU A 122 -1.09 -9.39 -8.91
C LEU A 122 -1.88 -10.68 -9.16
N GLY A 123 -3.08 -10.80 -8.57
CA GLY A 123 -3.93 -11.98 -8.74
C GLY A 123 -4.44 -12.18 -10.17
N LEU A 124 -4.73 -11.08 -10.88
CA LEU A 124 -5.19 -11.15 -12.27
C LEU A 124 -4.08 -11.48 -13.28
N ASN A 125 -2.84 -11.09 -12.99
CA ASN A 125 -1.71 -11.24 -13.90
C ASN A 125 -0.78 -12.42 -13.56
N CYS A 126 -0.94 -13.07 -12.41
CA CYS A 126 -0.11 -14.19 -11.98
C CYS A 126 -0.90 -15.48 -11.81
N ASP A 127 -0.65 -16.44 -12.68
CA ASP A 127 -1.19 -17.80 -12.64
C ASP A 127 -0.30 -18.79 -11.85
N LYS A 128 0.86 -18.33 -11.36
CA LYS A 128 1.80 -19.16 -10.59
C LYS A 128 1.32 -19.42 -9.16
N ALA A 129 0.75 -18.39 -8.51
CA ALA A 129 0.23 -18.50 -7.16
C ALA A 129 -1.20 -19.06 -7.18
N LYS A 130 -1.44 -20.12 -6.42
CA LYS A 130 -2.76 -20.70 -6.14
C LYS A 130 -3.37 -20.13 -4.86
N ALA A 131 -2.96 -18.92 -4.50
CA ALA A 131 -3.49 -18.19 -3.36
C ALA A 131 -4.89 -17.64 -3.66
N ASP A 132 -5.62 -17.36 -2.59
CA ASP A 132 -6.83 -16.54 -2.68
C ASP A 132 -6.46 -15.05 -2.64
N PHE A 133 -7.12 -14.21 -3.45
CA PHE A 133 -6.85 -12.77 -3.53
C PHE A 133 -8.10 -11.99 -3.12
N TYR A 134 -8.05 -11.35 -1.96
CA TYR A 134 -9.10 -10.51 -1.40
C TYR A 134 -8.70 -9.03 -1.55
N ALA A 135 -8.87 -8.54 -2.77
CA ALA A 135 -8.47 -7.21 -3.16
C ALA A 135 -9.47 -6.58 -4.12
N SER A 136 -9.55 -5.26 -4.10
CA SER A 136 -10.44 -4.51 -5.00
C SER A 136 -9.81 -3.17 -5.38
N GLN A 137 -10.19 -2.69 -6.55
CA GLN A 137 -9.71 -1.42 -7.07
C GLN A 137 -10.17 -0.28 -6.14
N GLY A 138 -9.22 0.53 -5.68
CA GLY A 138 -9.50 1.70 -4.85
C GLY A 138 -9.71 1.43 -3.36
N LEU A 139 -9.63 0.16 -2.90
CA LEU A 139 -9.57 -0.12 -1.47
C LEU A 139 -8.37 0.59 -0.85
N ASN A 140 -8.62 1.17 0.31
CA ASN A 140 -7.65 1.84 1.17
C ASN A 140 -7.87 1.38 2.62
N ILE A 141 -6.98 1.77 3.52
CA ILE A 141 -6.93 1.30 4.90
C ILE A 141 -8.18 1.67 5.71
N SER A 142 -8.85 2.78 5.37
CA SER A 142 -10.12 3.17 6.01
C SER A 142 -11.33 2.36 5.51
N SER A 143 -11.28 1.90 4.26
CA SER A 143 -12.37 1.11 3.64
C SER A 143 -12.21 -0.40 3.77
N ALA A 144 -10.99 -0.90 4.03
CA ALA A 144 -10.68 -2.34 4.00
C ALA A 144 -11.57 -3.17 4.94
N LEU A 145 -11.95 -2.61 6.09
CA LEU A 145 -12.78 -3.28 7.10
C LEU A 145 -14.28 -3.13 6.89
N THR A 146 -14.71 -2.18 6.05
CA THR A 146 -16.13 -1.80 5.95
C THR A 146 -16.74 -2.09 4.58
N ASP A 147 -15.95 -1.97 3.52
CA ASP A 147 -16.46 -2.03 2.16
C ASP A 147 -16.72 -3.48 1.76
N GLN A 148 -17.95 -3.75 1.33
CA GLN A 148 -18.40 -5.05 0.86
C GLN A 148 -18.07 -5.19 -0.63
N VAL A 149 -16.81 -5.47 -0.95
CA VAL A 149 -16.28 -5.51 -2.32
C VAL A 149 -15.69 -6.85 -2.74
N ILE A 150 -15.75 -7.86 -1.87
CA ILE A 150 -15.30 -9.21 -2.14
C ILE A 150 -16.50 -10.14 -2.30
N GLU A 151 -16.57 -10.91 -3.39
CA GLU A 151 -17.60 -11.94 -3.56
C GLU A 151 -17.29 -13.12 -2.62
N LEU A 152 -18.23 -13.41 -1.73
CA LEU A 152 -18.16 -14.49 -0.76
C LEU A 152 -18.63 -15.82 -1.38
N GLN A 153 -18.29 -16.95 -0.75
CA GLN A 153 -18.73 -18.29 -1.21
C GLN A 153 -20.26 -18.45 -1.35
N ASN A 154 -21.05 -17.63 -0.65
CA ASN A 154 -22.52 -17.64 -0.75
C ASN A 154 -23.07 -16.76 -1.89
N GLY A 155 -22.20 -16.12 -2.67
CA GLY A 155 -22.55 -15.23 -3.78
C GLY A 155 -22.91 -13.79 -3.38
N ASN A 156 -22.87 -13.47 -2.07
CA ASN A 156 -23.04 -12.09 -1.61
C ASN A 156 -21.71 -11.35 -1.61
N MET A 157 -21.79 -10.02 -1.61
CA MET A 157 -20.61 -9.17 -1.38
C MET A 157 -20.34 -9.04 0.12
N GLY A 158 -19.07 -9.07 0.49
CA GLY A 158 -18.57 -8.94 1.85
C GLY A 158 -17.21 -8.24 1.93
N THR A 159 -16.74 -8.04 3.14
CA THR A 159 -15.44 -7.39 3.40
C THR A 159 -14.27 -8.35 3.20
N VAL A 160 -13.05 -7.82 3.19
CA VAL A 160 -11.84 -8.67 3.10
C VAL A 160 -11.72 -9.62 4.31
N LEU A 161 -12.17 -9.20 5.51
CA LEU A 161 -12.16 -10.06 6.69
C LEU A 161 -13.21 -11.16 6.63
N GLU A 162 -14.43 -10.83 6.16
CA GLU A 162 -15.49 -11.82 5.98
C GLU A 162 -15.07 -12.90 4.98
N ALA A 163 -14.39 -12.49 3.89
CA ALA A 163 -13.84 -13.41 2.91
C ALA A 163 -12.69 -14.25 3.47
N ALA A 164 -11.73 -13.62 4.15
CA ALA A 164 -10.62 -14.32 4.78
C ALA A 164 -11.09 -15.33 5.83
N ALA A 165 -12.20 -15.08 6.54
CA ALA A 165 -12.75 -16.00 7.54
C ALA A 165 -13.39 -17.28 6.95
N GLN A 166 -13.56 -17.40 5.62
CA GLN A 166 -14.24 -18.55 5.01
C GLN A 166 -13.34 -19.78 4.80
N LYS A 167 -12.04 -19.64 5.04
CA LYS A 167 -11.02 -20.69 4.84
C LYS A 167 -9.87 -20.43 5.82
N GLU A 168 -9.20 -21.49 6.29
CA GLU A 168 -7.99 -21.35 7.10
C GLU A 168 -6.76 -21.13 6.22
N TYR A 169 -5.93 -20.15 6.58
CA TYR A 169 -4.66 -19.86 5.92
C TYR A 169 -3.49 -20.05 6.88
N LYS A 170 -2.33 -20.43 6.35
CA LYS A 170 -1.07 -20.44 7.11
C LYS A 170 -0.33 -19.11 6.99
N ARG A 171 -0.48 -18.43 5.86
CA ARG A 171 0.22 -17.18 5.55
C ARG A 171 -0.76 -16.16 4.98
N ILE A 172 -0.67 -14.92 5.43
CA ILE A 172 -1.50 -13.82 4.93
C ILE A 172 -0.59 -12.68 4.54
N PHE A 173 -0.65 -12.27 3.28
CA PHE A 173 0.14 -11.18 2.73
C PHE A 173 -0.74 -9.95 2.61
N VAL A 174 -0.35 -8.83 3.23
CA VAL A 174 -1.14 -7.60 3.26
C VAL A 174 -0.35 -6.49 2.59
N MET A 175 -0.97 -5.73 1.69
CA MET A 175 -0.37 -4.53 1.11
C MET A 175 -1.44 -3.45 0.87
N PHE A 176 -1.28 -2.33 1.55
CA PHE A 176 -2.01 -1.07 1.35
C PHE A 176 -1.04 0.10 1.49
N GLY A 177 -1.47 1.31 1.12
CA GLY A 177 -0.71 2.54 1.36
C GLY A 177 -0.58 3.43 0.13
N ILE A 178 -0.75 2.91 -1.09
CA ILE A 178 -0.63 3.74 -2.29
C ILE A 178 -1.77 4.75 -2.42
N ASN A 179 -2.99 4.39 -1.99
CA ASN A 179 -4.16 5.26 -2.05
C ASN A 179 -4.14 6.33 -0.94
N GLU A 180 -3.20 6.21 -0.02
CA GLU A 180 -3.03 7.03 1.17
C GLU A 180 -1.87 8.01 1.07
N LEU A 181 -1.03 7.96 0.02
CA LEU A 181 0.21 8.75 -0.12
C LEU A 181 0.06 10.28 -0.04
N GLY A 182 -1.17 10.80 -0.03
CA GLY A 182 -1.48 12.22 0.17
C GLY A 182 -2.18 12.56 1.49
N TRP A 183 -2.32 11.59 2.41
CA TRP A 183 -3.06 11.81 3.65
C TRP A 183 -2.29 12.73 4.60
N PRO A 184 -2.96 13.74 5.18
CA PRO A 184 -2.29 14.73 6.03
C PRO A 184 -2.00 14.23 7.45
N TYR A 185 -2.59 13.10 7.86
CA TYR A 185 -2.51 12.58 9.23
C TYR A 185 -1.95 11.16 9.22
N PRO A 186 -0.63 11.00 9.35
CA PRO A 186 0.00 9.68 9.35
C PRO A 186 -0.40 8.82 10.55
N GLU A 187 -0.74 9.43 11.68
CA GLU A 187 -1.18 8.70 12.89
C GLU A 187 -2.49 7.94 12.62
N ASN A 188 -3.42 8.56 11.88
CA ASN A 188 -4.66 7.89 11.47
C ASN A 188 -4.39 6.73 10.51
N PHE A 189 -3.36 6.85 9.67
CA PHE A 189 -2.96 5.77 8.76
C PHE A 189 -2.44 4.57 9.55
N VAL A 190 -1.54 4.79 10.53
CA VAL A 190 -1.02 3.75 11.42
C VAL A 190 -2.15 3.08 12.19
N GLU A 191 -2.98 3.85 12.91
CA GLU A 191 -4.09 3.31 13.72
C GLU A 191 -5.03 2.44 12.89
N LYS A 192 -5.40 2.88 11.67
CA LYS A 192 -6.27 2.10 10.79
C LYS A 192 -5.58 0.84 10.25
N TYR A 193 -4.27 0.90 10.05
CA TYR A 193 -3.51 -0.26 9.64
C TYR A 193 -3.40 -1.30 10.76
N GLU A 194 -3.20 -0.85 12.01
CA GLU A 194 -3.25 -1.70 13.20
C GLU A 194 -4.63 -2.36 13.35
N GLU A 195 -5.72 -1.59 13.21
CA GLU A 195 -7.10 -2.12 13.24
C GLU A 195 -7.29 -3.24 12.19
N LEU A 196 -6.77 -3.04 10.97
CA LEU A 196 -6.83 -4.08 9.93
C LEU A 196 -6.06 -5.33 10.35
N ILE A 197 -4.82 -5.18 10.84
CA ILE A 197 -3.98 -6.31 11.25
C ILE A 197 -4.63 -7.08 12.40
N GLU A 198 -5.14 -6.39 13.42
CA GLU A 198 -5.83 -7.02 14.54
C GLU A 198 -7.12 -7.74 14.10
N GLY A 199 -7.87 -7.16 13.16
CA GLY A 199 -9.00 -7.83 12.52
C GLY A 199 -8.61 -9.11 11.80
N ILE A 200 -7.49 -9.11 11.08
CA ILE A 200 -6.95 -10.30 10.40
C ILE A 200 -6.53 -11.36 11.44
N LYS A 201 -5.82 -10.99 12.51
CA LYS A 201 -5.45 -11.94 13.58
C LYS A 201 -6.66 -12.58 14.23
N ALA A 202 -7.70 -11.80 14.50
CA ALA A 202 -8.93 -12.31 15.09
C ALA A 202 -9.63 -13.32 14.15
N ALA A 203 -9.60 -13.06 12.83
CA ALA A 203 -10.16 -13.96 11.83
C ALA A 203 -9.29 -15.21 11.57
N GLN A 204 -7.97 -15.08 11.72
CA GLN A 204 -6.96 -16.08 11.35
C GLN A 204 -5.89 -16.24 12.45
N PRO A 205 -6.26 -16.77 13.63
CA PRO A 205 -5.39 -16.76 14.81
C PRO A 205 -4.13 -17.64 14.68
N ASN A 206 -4.10 -18.55 13.70
CA ASN A 206 -2.98 -19.47 13.46
C ASN A 206 -2.12 -19.06 12.25
N ALA A 207 -2.47 -17.98 11.55
CA ALA A 207 -1.75 -17.55 10.36
C ALA A 207 -0.58 -16.63 10.72
N SER A 208 0.53 -16.78 10.01
CA SER A 208 1.59 -15.76 9.99
C SER A 208 1.20 -14.63 9.05
N ILE A 209 1.16 -13.41 9.56
CA ILE A 209 0.83 -12.21 8.79
C ILE A 209 2.11 -11.53 8.33
N TYR A 210 2.15 -11.17 7.06
CA TYR A 210 3.27 -10.52 6.38
C TYR A 210 2.76 -9.23 5.72
N VAL A 211 3.09 -8.10 6.35
CA VAL A 211 2.78 -6.77 5.84
C VAL A 211 3.91 -6.35 4.90
N GLN A 212 3.57 -6.10 3.65
CA GLN A 212 4.54 -5.74 2.61
C GLN A 212 4.72 -4.23 2.55
N SER A 213 5.96 -3.78 2.31
CA SER A 213 6.21 -2.40 1.94
C SER A 213 5.51 -2.05 0.62
N ILE A 214 4.99 -0.81 0.53
CA ILE A 214 4.39 -0.25 -0.66
C ILE A 214 5.43 -0.27 -1.77
N LEU A 215 5.09 -0.92 -2.89
CA LEU A 215 5.97 -1.02 -4.06
C LEU A 215 6.30 0.35 -4.67
N PRO A 216 7.47 0.53 -5.29
CA PRO A 216 7.83 1.79 -5.93
C PRO A 216 6.90 2.11 -7.12
N VAL A 217 6.96 3.36 -7.56
CA VAL A 217 6.29 3.87 -8.77
C VAL A 217 7.31 4.37 -9.77
N ALA A 218 6.93 4.40 -11.05
CA ALA A 218 7.77 4.96 -12.10
C ALA A 218 7.69 6.49 -12.08
N ALA A 219 8.62 7.18 -12.75
CA ALA A 219 8.59 8.65 -12.80
C ALA A 219 7.31 9.17 -13.47
N SER A 220 6.76 8.41 -14.42
CA SER A 220 5.50 8.71 -15.09
C SER A 220 4.26 8.66 -14.19
N ALA A 221 4.32 8.07 -12.99
CA ALA A 221 3.16 7.93 -12.10
C ALA A 221 2.56 9.28 -11.65
N VAL A 222 3.39 10.33 -11.57
CA VAL A 222 2.95 11.69 -11.23
C VAL A 222 1.96 12.29 -12.22
N ASN A 223 1.84 11.71 -13.43
CA ASN A 223 0.84 12.12 -14.40
C ASN A 223 -0.58 11.65 -14.03
N ASN A 224 -0.70 10.66 -13.15
CA ASN A 224 -2.00 10.22 -12.61
C ASN A 224 -2.39 11.08 -11.40
N ASP A 225 -1.47 11.25 -10.45
CA ASP A 225 -1.61 12.14 -9.29
C ASP A 225 -0.23 12.58 -8.80
N ALA A 226 -0.10 13.84 -8.38
CA ALA A 226 1.15 14.41 -7.89
C ALA A 226 1.64 13.75 -6.58
N VAL A 227 0.78 13.05 -5.84
CA VAL A 227 1.17 12.33 -4.61
C VAL A 227 1.87 11.01 -4.88
N PHE A 228 1.81 10.47 -6.10
CA PHE A 228 2.45 9.20 -6.47
C PHE A 228 3.94 9.39 -6.74
N THR A 229 4.70 9.60 -5.68
CA THR A 229 6.16 9.75 -5.69
C THR A 229 6.82 8.68 -4.82
N ASN A 230 8.06 8.30 -5.17
CA ASN A 230 8.83 7.39 -4.31
C ASN A 230 9.23 8.04 -2.97
N GLU A 231 9.26 9.38 -2.88
CA GLU A 231 9.45 10.09 -1.61
C GLU A 231 8.29 9.81 -0.65
N ASN A 232 7.04 10.02 -1.11
CA ASN A 232 5.87 9.71 -0.31
C ASN A 232 5.79 8.21 0.02
N ILE A 233 6.12 7.33 -0.93
CA ILE A 233 6.15 5.88 -0.68
C ILE A 233 7.13 5.52 0.43
N ASN A 234 8.34 6.07 0.39
CA ASN A 234 9.33 5.79 1.43
C ASN A 234 8.86 6.33 2.80
N ALA A 235 8.22 7.50 2.84
CA ALA A 235 7.63 8.04 4.07
C ALA A 235 6.51 7.13 4.60
N PHE A 236 5.60 6.68 3.74
CA PHE A 236 4.51 5.78 4.14
C PHE A 236 4.99 4.38 4.52
N ASN A 237 6.05 3.87 3.89
CA ASN A 237 6.64 2.59 4.28
C ASN A 237 7.15 2.59 5.71
N ALA A 238 7.65 3.73 6.23
CA ALA A 238 8.00 3.85 7.64
C ALA A 238 6.77 3.69 8.56
N TYR A 239 5.60 4.20 8.15
CA TYR A 239 4.34 4.02 8.89
C TYR A 239 3.79 2.60 8.79
N VAL A 240 3.93 1.96 7.62
CA VAL A 240 3.55 0.55 7.43
C VAL A 240 4.42 -0.36 8.31
N GLU A 241 5.73 -0.13 8.33
CA GLU A 241 6.67 -0.83 9.21
C GLU A 241 6.32 -0.59 10.69
N GLN A 242 6.00 0.66 11.06
CA GLN A 242 5.56 0.99 12.42
C GLN A 242 4.33 0.15 12.82
N ALA A 243 3.27 0.15 12.02
CA ALA A 243 2.04 -0.60 12.32
C ALA A 243 2.30 -2.12 12.44
N ALA A 244 3.17 -2.66 11.58
CA ALA A 244 3.57 -4.07 11.65
C ALA A 244 4.31 -4.38 12.96
N ASN A 245 5.22 -3.50 13.38
CA ASN A 245 5.98 -3.64 14.62
C ASN A 245 5.10 -3.49 15.87
N GLU A 246 4.21 -2.50 15.91
CA GLU A 246 3.31 -2.24 17.04
C GLU A 246 2.30 -3.38 17.24
N THR A 247 1.90 -4.03 16.15
CA THR A 247 1.07 -5.25 16.21
C THR A 247 1.91 -6.53 16.30
N GLY A 248 3.23 -6.49 16.21
CA GLY A 248 4.08 -7.70 16.30
C GLY A 248 3.84 -8.73 15.19
N VAL A 249 3.52 -8.27 13.98
CA VAL A 249 3.49 -9.10 12.76
C VAL A 249 4.75 -8.89 11.94
N ASN A 250 4.96 -9.70 10.89
CA ASN A 250 6.16 -9.59 10.07
C ASN A 250 6.02 -8.42 9.08
N TYR A 251 7.02 -7.56 9.02
CA TYR A 251 7.18 -6.59 7.94
C TYR A 251 8.12 -7.16 6.87
N LEU A 252 7.73 -7.05 5.60
CA LEU A 252 8.53 -7.45 4.44
C LEU A 252 8.90 -6.21 3.63
N ASP A 253 10.15 -5.77 3.72
CA ASP A 253 10.63 -4.71 2.84
C ASP A 253 10.97 -5.27 1.44
N ILE A 254 9.99 -5.20 0.55
CA ILE A 254 10.11 -5.64 -0.85
C ILE A 254 10.32 -4.47 -1.82
N ASN A 255 10.13 -3.22 -1.37
CA ASN A 255 10.15 -2.02 -2.19
C ASN A 255 11.49 -1.87 -2.94
N GLY A 256 12.60 -2.09 -2.25
CA GLY A 256 13.95 -1.98 -2.83
C GLY A 256 14.22 -2.93 -4.00
N TYR A 257 13.57 -4.10 -4.03
CA TYR A 257 13.80 -5.13 -5.06
C TYR A 257 13.26 -4.74 -6.44
N PHE A 258 12.38 -3.74 -6.51
CA PHE A 258 11.77 -3.28 -7.75
C PHE A 258 12.28 -1.92 -8.21
N LYS A 259 13.23 -1.32 -7.48
CA LYS A 259 13.87 -0.07 -7.87
C LYS A 259 15.03 -0.31 -8.84
N ASP A 260 15.19 0.58 -9.80
CA ASP A 260 16.40 0.70 -10.59
C ASP A 260 17.48 1.52 -9.86
N ASP A 261 18.62 1.75 -10.53
CA ASP A 261 19.74 2.53 -10.00
C ASP A 261 19.37 3.99 -9.66
N SER A 262 18.24 4.50 -10.18
CA SER A 262 17.73 5.84 -9.87
C SER A 262 16.79 5.85 -8.65
N GLY A 263 16.50 4.68 -8.07
CA GLY A 263 15.56 4.54 -6.95
C GLY A 263 14.10 4.55 -7.37
N MET A 264 13.81 4.39 -8.67
CA MET A 264 12.47 4.43 -9.25
C MET A 264 12.06 3.04 -9.76
N LEU A 265 10.77 2.79 -9.92
CA LEU A 265 10.33 1.62 -10.68
C LEU A 265 10.71 1.80 -12.17
N PRO A 266 11.29 0.79 -12.85
CA PRO A 266 11.53 0.86 -14.29
C PRO A 266 10.24 1.18 -15.07
N GLU A 267 10.33 2.07 -16.05
CA GLU A 267 9.15 2.51 -16.83
C GLU A 267 8.48 1.38 -17.63
N ASP A 268 9.21 0.30 -17.97
CA ASP A 268 8.65 -0.87 -18.63
C ASP A 268 7.93 -1.84 -17.66
N ALA A 269 8.05 -1.61 -16.35
CA ALA A 269 7.41 -2.42 -15.32
C ALA A 269 5.92 -2.13 -15.17
N ALA A 270 5.47 -0.92 -15.51
CA ALA A 270 4.09 -0.48 -15.34
C ALA A 270 3.74 0.56 -16.41
N ALA A 271 2.72 0.28 -17.23
CA ALA A 271 2.34 1.16 -18.34
C ALA A 271 1.80 2.53 -17.89
N ASP A 272 1.21 2.60 -16.69
CA ASP A 272 0.74 3.82 -16.04
C ASP A 272 1.69 4.30 -14.93
N GLY A 273 2.87 3.67 -14.81
CA GLY A 273 3.85 3.92 -13.76
C GLY A 273 3.48 3.37 -12.38
N ILE A 274 2.35 2.68 -12.21
CA ILE A 274 1.83 2.24 -10.92
C ILE A 274 1.57 0.72 -10.89
N HIS A 275 0.80 0.21 -11.84
CA HIS A 275 0.32 -1.18 -11.83
C HIS A 275 1.28 -2.07 -12.62
N PHE A 276 1.85 -3.07 -11.94
CA PHE A 276 2.80 -3.99 -12.55
C PHE A 276 2.19 -4.72 -13.74
N VAL A 277 2.98 -4.80 -14.81
CA VAL A 277 2.75 -5.74 -15.90
C VAL A 277 3.04 -7.16 -15.41
N ARG A 278 2.51 -8.16 -16.13
CA ARG A 278 2.64 -9.58 -15.77
C ARG A 278 4.07 -10.01 -15.44
N ALA A 279 5.07 -9.54 -16.18
CA ALA A 279 6.47 -9.90 -15.93
C ALA A 279 6.93 -9.48 -14.52
N TYR A 280 6.49 -8.32 -14.02
CA TYR A 280 6.81 -7.84 -12.68
C TYR A 280 5.93 -8.48 -11.59
N CYS A 281 4.67 -8.83 -11.90
CA CYS A 281 3.86 -9.65 -11.00
C CYS A 281 4.49 -11.03 -10.73
N LEU A 282 5.09 -11.65 -11.75
CA LEU A 282 5.81 -12.92 -11.58
C LEU A 282 7.05 -12.74 -10.70
N LYS A 283 7.86 -11.68 -10.95
CA LYS A 283 9.00 -11.34 -10.08
C LYS A 283 8.57 -11.12 -8.63
N TRP A 284 7.41 -10.50 -8.41
CA TRP A 284 6.85 -10.29 -7.08
C TRP A 284 6.48 -11.60 -6.39
N ILE A 285 5.76 -12.50 -7.05
CA ILE A 285 5.48 -13.83 -6.48
C ILE A 285 6.76 -14.62 -6.22
N ASP A 286 7.74 -14.57 -7.13
CA ASP A 286 8.98 -15.32 -6.97
C ASP A 286 9.83 -14.78 -5.80
N LEU A 287 9.85 -13.46 -5.61
CA LEU A 287 10.48 -12.81 -4.46
C LEU A 287 9.81 -13.25 -3.16
N LEU A 288 8.47 -13.26 -3.10
CA LEU A 288 7.76 -13.70 -1.90
C LEU A 288 8.01 -15.19 -1.61
N ALA A 289 8.09 -16.03 -2.64
CA ALA A 289 8.41 -17.45 -2.51
C ALA A 289 9.83 -17.68 -1.98
N TYR A 290 10.75 -16.75 -2.28
CA TYR A 290 12.11 -16.73 -1.78
C TYR A 290 12.20 -16.27 -0.32
N LEU A 291 11.55 -15.14 0.01
CA LEU A 291 11.61 -14.54 1.34
C LEU A 291 10.81 -15.32 2.39
N VAL A 292 9.66 -15.87 1.98
CA VAL A 292 8.71 -16.55 2.85
C VAL A 292 8.29 -17.87 2.21
N PRO A 293 9.19 -18.86 2.10
CA PRO A 293 8.82 -20.15 1.52
C PRO A 293 7.79 -20.88 2.40
N GLN A 294 6.96 -21.73 1.78
CA GLN A 294 6.10 -22.65 2.53
C GLN A 294 6.92 -23.40 3.60
N PRO A 295 6.41 -23.49 4.85
CA PRO A 295 7.04 -24.29 5.87
C PRO A 295 7.24 -25.72 5.34
N ALA A 296 8.46 -26.23 5.37
CA ALA A 296 8.71 -27.64 5.07
C ALA A 296 7.82 -28.46 6.00
N ASN A 297 6.94 -29.29 5.43
CA ASN A 297 5.94 -30.08 6.16
C ASN A 297 6.54 -30.65 7.45
N GLY A 298 6.10 -30.12 8.59
CA GLY A 298 6.30 -30.71 9.92
C GLY A 298 5.29 -31.81 10.17
#